data_AF-A0A1R3V6X6-F1
#
_entry.id   AF-A0A1R3V6X6-F1
#
_cell.length_a   1.000
_cell.length_b   1.000
_cell.length_c   1.000
_cell.angle_alpha   90.00
_cell.angle_beta   90.00
_cell.angle_gamma   90.00
#
_symmetry.space_group_name_H-M   'P 1'
#
loop_
_entity.id
_entity.type
_entity.pdbx_description
1 polymer ?
#
loop_
_entity_poly.entity_id
_entity_poly.type
_entity_poly.pdbx_seq_one_letter_code
_entity_poly.pdbx_strand_id
1 'polypeptide(L)' 'MAKTMKARARLEDINDVSERMRKGQIEGRIVLDLAA' A
#
# COMPACT_ATOMS: atom_id res chain seq x y z
N MET A 1 -18.46 -7.90 9.91
CA MET A 1 -17.62 -7.58 8.73
C MET A 1 -16.31 -6.96 9.21
N ALA A 2 -15.17 -7.61 9.02
CA ALA A 2 -13.87 -7.01 9.34
C ALA A 2 -13.54 -5.93 8.31
N LYS A 3 -13.51 -4.66 8.72
CA LYS A 3 -13.16 -3.53 7.85
C LYS A 3 -11.66 -3.61 7.54
N THR A 4 -11.31 -4.11 6.34
CA THR A 4 -9.91 -4.10 5.89
C THR A 4 -9.53 -2.66 5.52
N MET A 5 -8.55 -2.07 6.20
CA MET A 5 -8.00 -0.77 5.83
C MET A 5 -7.19 -0.94 4.53
N LYS A 6 -7.63 -0.26 3.46
CA LYS A 6 -6.99 -0.31 2.13
C LYS A 6 -6.61 1.12 1.73
N ALA A 7 -5.31 1.43 1.73
CA ALA A 7 -4.81 2.66 1.13
C ALA A 7 -4.49 2.42 -0.36
N ARG A 8 -4.67 3.42 -1.22
CA ARG A 8 -4.25 3.38 -2.64
C ARG A 8 -2.91 4.08 -2.80
N ALA A 9 -2.03 3.52 -3.61
CA ALA A 9 -0.76 4.11 -4.02
C ALA A 9 -0.63 4.05 -5.54
N ARG A 10 0.08 5.00 -6.14
CA ARG A 10 0.37 4.95 -7.58
C ARG A 10 1.59 4.09 -7.85
N LEU A 11 1.81 3.76 -9.12
CA LEU A 11 3.00 3.03 -9.52
C LEU A 11 4.28 3.81 -9.20
N GLU A 12 4.27 5.14 -9.31
CA GLU A 12 5.43 5.98 -8.96
C GLU A 12 5.86 5.84 -7.48
N ASP A 13 4.95 5.45 -6.59
CA ASP A 13 5.19 5.35 -5.14
C ASP A 13 5.66 3.93 -4.71
N ILE A 14 5.89 3.01 -5.64
CA ILE A 14 6.10 1.58 -5.32
C ILE A 14 7.31 1.31 -4.42
N ASN A 15 8.38 2.11 -4.58
CA ASN A 15 9.59 1.94 -3.78
C ASN A 15 9.34 2.35 -2.32
N ASP A 16 8.62 3.44 -2.09
CA ASP A 16 8.27 3.91 -0.74
C ASP A 16 7.32 2.93 -0.04
N VAL A 17 6.34 2.40 -0.79
CA VAL A 17 5.45 1.34 -0.31
C VAL A 17 6.25 0.10 0.10
N SER A 18 7.21 -0.32 -0.73
CA SER A 18 8.06 -1.49 -0.46
C SER A 18 8.94 -1.28 0.77
N GLU A 19 9.50 -0.08 0.94
CA GLU A 19 10.29 0.28 2.11
C GLU A 19 9.46 0.24 3.40
N ARG A 20 8.28 0.85 3.39
CA ARG A 20 7.36 0.85 4.53
C ARG A 20 6.89 -0.56 4.88
N MET A 21 6.65 -1.40 3.86
CA MET A 21 6.31 -2.81 4.06
C MET A 21 7.44 -3.56 4.76
N ARG A 22 8.68 -3.41 4.29
CA ARG A 22 9.86 -4.02 4.92
C ARG A 22 10.05 -3.57 6.36
N LYS A 23 9.70 -2.32 6.67
CA LYS A 23 9.76 -1.74 8.02
C LYS A 23 8.58 -2.14 8.92
N GLY A 24 7.58 -2.87 8.40
CA GLY A 24 6.36 -3.20 9.15
C GLY A 24 5.44 -2.01 9.42
N GLN A 25 5.57 -0.92 8.65
CA GLN A 25 4.84 0.34 8.84
C GLN A 25 3.50 0.39 8.07
N ILE A 26 3.03 -0.77 7.61
CA ILE A 26 1.76 -0.91 6.91
C ILE A 26 0.88 -1.82 7.74
N GLU A 27 -0.16 -1.23 8.34
CA GLU A 27 -1.27 -1.98 8.90
C GLU A 27 -2.28 -2.26 7.78
N GLY A 28 -2.56 -3.54 7.52
CA GLY A 28 -3.51 -3.95 6.49
C GLY A 28 -2.88 -4.08 5.11
N ARG A 29 -3.47 -3.43 4.09
CA ARG A 29 -3.06 -3.60 2.68
C ARG A 29 -2.96 -2.26 1.96
N ILE A 30 -1.94 -2.12 1.11
CA ILE A 30 -1.86 -1.06 0.11
C ILE A 30 -2.21 -1.68 -1.26
N VAL A 31 -3.07 -1.00 -2.01
CA VAL A 31 -3.46 -1.40 -3.38
C VAL A 31 -2.77 -0.45 -4.34
N LEU A 32 -1.98 -1.00 -5.26
CA LEU A 32 -1.39 -0.22 -6.34
C LEU A 32 -2.42 0.01 -7.43
N ASP A 33 -2.57 1.27 -7.83
CA ASP A 33 -3.35 1.65 -9.00
C ASP A 33 -2.44 1.62 -10.23
N LEU A 34 -2.73 0.71 -11.16
CA LEU A 34 -1.97 0.50 -12.40
C LEU A 34 -2.67 1.08 -13.62
N ALA A 35 -3.90 1.59 -13.46
CA ALA A 35 -4.72 2.11 -14.56
C ALA A 35 -4.81 3.65 -14.55
N ALA A 36 -4.08 4.31 -13.64
CA ALA A 36 -4.05 5.75 -13.47
C ALA A 36 -3.13 6.45 -14.47
#